data_AF-A0A1M4N8V4-F1
#
_entry.id   AF-A0A1M4N8V4-F1
#
_cell.length_a   1.000
_cell.length_b   1.000
_cell.length_c   1.000
_cell.angle_alpha   90.00
_cell.angle_beta   90.00
_cell.angle_gamma   90.00
#
_symmetry.space_group_name_H-M   'P 1'
#
loop_
_entity.id
_entity.type
_entity.pdbx_description
1 polymer ?
#
loop_
_entity_poly.entity_id
_entity_poly.type
_entity_poly.pdbx_seq_one_letter_code
_entity_poly.pdbx_strand_id
1 'polypeptide(L)'
;MATITAQILVGHPNKLGNGMLPTHCLLLAQGSKPVWILKSLDILENEKEKLSTIRWVPTEENLLEDALLLISVNVLKDKKLIDNITNHIKNISSPLIDLNTEIALDNLKELHHINRSLQYDYKLVITCFTGSALNLNLESIKEYSMDVEICTPSYNRYYNPWIDNTVIKGNLV
;
A
#
# COMPACT_ATOMS: atom_id res chain seq x y z
N MET A 1 3.98 20.37 1.34
CA MET A 1 4.64 19.19 1.95
C MET A 1 3.68 18.03 1.88
N ALA A 2 4.13 16.85 1.46
CA ALA A 2 3.30 15.64 1.53
C ALA A 2 3.39 15.06 2.96
N THR A 3 2.28 14.56 3.47
CA THR A 3 2.21 13.92 4.80
C THR A 3 1.87 12.45 4.63
N ILE A 4 2.38 11.58 5.52
CA ILE A 4 1.99 10.18 5.51
C ILE A 4 0.61 10.06 6.16
N THR A 5 -0.31 9.43 5.46
CA THR A 5 -1.73 9.34 5.86
C THR A 5 -2.22 7.90 5.99
N ALA A 6 -1.48 6.94 5.42
CA ALA A 6 -1.75 5.53 5.61
C ALA A 6 -0.45 4.72 5.52
N GLN A 7 -0.48 3.52 6.07
CA GLN A 7 0.57 2.53 5.89
C GLN A 7 -0.04 1.15 5.63
N ILE A 8 0.71 0.31 4.92
CA ILE A 8 0.40 -1.11 4.75
C ILE A 8 1.64 -1.88 5.16
N LEU A 9 1.55 -2.69 6.21
CA LEU A 9 2.57 -3.70 6.50
C LEU A 9 2.28 -4.93 5.66
N VAL A 10 3.33 -5.48 5.06
CA VAL A 10 3.26 -6.65 4.19
C VAL A 10 4.20 -7.70 4.73
N GLY A 11 3.73 -8.94 4.86
CA GLY A 11 4.56 -10.04 5.33
C GLY A 11 3.76 -11.33 5.45
N HIS A 12 4.24 -12.26 6.26
CA HIS A 12 3.58 -13.55 6.44
C HIS A 12 2.71 -13.59 7.70
N PRO A 13 1.60 -14.33 7.70
CA PRO A 13 0.88 -14.63 8.93
C PRO A 13 1.77 -15.45 9.87
N ASN A 14 1.70 -15.18 11.18
CA ASN A 14 2.37 -16.02 12.16
C ASN A 14 1.63 -17.36 12.28
N LYS A 15 2.19 -18.44 11.75
CA LYS A 15 1.51 -19.77 11.75
C LYS A 15 1.30 -20.37 13.14
N LEU A 16 1.99 -19.87 14.16
CA LEU A 16 1.93 -20.40 15.53
C LEU A 16 1.04 -19.57 16.47
N GLY A 17 0.40 -18.50 15.97
CA GLY A 17 -0.45 -17.66 16.80
C GLY A 17 -1.05 -16.47 16.05
N ASN A 18 -1.34 -15.39 16.77
CA ASN A 18 -1.77 -14.14 16.15
C ASN A 18 -0.57 -13.27 15.75
N GLY A 19 -0.84 -12.26 14.93
CA GLY A 19 0.15 -11.27 14.48
C GLY A 19 0.62 -11.47 13.05
N MET A 20 1.80 -10.93 12.72
CA MET A 20 2.43 -11.04 11.40
C MET A 20 3.96 -11.04 11.54
N LEU A 21 4.65 -11.56 10.52
CA LEU A 21 6.08 -11.44 10.30
C LEU A 21 6.30 -10.45 9.16
N PRO A 22 6.44 -9.14 9.46
CA PRO A 22 6.50 -8.10 8.44
C PRO A 22 7.85 -8.10 7.73
N THR A 23 7.82 -8.02 6.39
CA THR A 23 9.02 -7.94 5.54
C THR A 23 9.11 -6.60 4.83
N HIS A 24 7.99 -5.95 4.55
CA HIS A 24 7.93 -4.67 3.84
C HIS A 24 6.88 -3.74 4.44
N CYS A 25 7.02 -2.44 4.15
CA CYS A 25 5.96 -1.47 4.37
C CYS A 25 5.72 -0.60 3.13
N LEU A 26 4.46 -0.29 2.87
CA LEU A 26 4.05 0.79 1.99
C LEU A 26 3.60 1.98 2.83
N LEU A 27 4.00 3.18 2.43
CA LEU A 27 3.56 4.44 3.04
C LEU A 27 2.83 5.26 1.98
N LEU A 28 1.61 5.72 2.30
CA LEU A 28 0.86 6.63 1.46
C LEU A 28 1.19 8.08 1.83
N ALA A 29 1.98 8.74 0.99
CA ALA A 29 2.22 10.16 1.08
C ALA A 29 1.12 10.91 0.32
N GLN A 30 0.34 11.75 1.01
CA GLN A 30 -0.66 12.62 0.40
C GLN A 30 -0.18 14.08 0.45
N GLY A 31 -0.16 14.71 -0.74
CA GLY A 31 0.20 16.11 -0.96
C GLY A 31 -0.57 16.64 -2.16
N SER A 32 0.12 17.21 -3.15
CA SER A 32 -0.52 17.60 -4.42
C SER A 32 -0.94 16.40 -5.27
N LYS A 33 -0.17 15.31 -5.22
CA LYS A 33 -0.51 14.00 -5.78
C LYS A 33 -0.25 12.92 -4.72
N PRO A 34 -1.07 11.87 -4.62
CA PRO A 34 -0.78 10.73 -3.78
C PRO A 34 0.46 9.98 -4.31
N VAL A 35 1.26 9.40 -3.42
CA VAL A 35 2.40 8.54 -3.78
C VAL A 35 2.48 7.38 -2.80
N TRP A 36 2.49 6.16 -3.32
CA TRP A 36 2.88 4.97 -2.59
C TRP A 36 4.40 4.84 -2.55
N ILE A 37 4.96 4.65 -1.36
CA ILE A 37 6.40 4.49 -1.14
C ILE A 37 6.62 3.11 -0.53
N LEU A 38 7.25 2.19 -1.27
CA LEU A 38 7.62 0.87 -0.78
C LEU A 38 9.02 0.89 -0.14
N LYS A 39 9.12 0.25 1.03
CA LYS A 39 10.37 0.03 1.76
C LYS A 39 10.44 -1.42 2.23
N SER A 40 11.65 -1.99 2.18
CA SER A 40 11.97 -3.19 2.95
C SER A 40 12.04 -2.84 4.43
N LEU A 41 11.61 -3.77 5.28
CA LEU A 41 11.78 -3.71 6.72
C LEU A 41 12.94 -4.64 7.10
N ASP A 42 14.11 -4.04 7.39
CA ASP A 42 15.29 -4.77 7.90
C ASP A 42 15.09 -5.19 9.37
N ILE A 43 13.99 -5.91 9.66
CA ILE A 43 13.61 -6.33 11.02
C ILE A 43 14.11 -7.76 11.31
N LEU A 44 14.15 -8.63 10.29
CA LEU A 44 14.44 -10.06 10.46
C LEU A 44 15.61 -10.58 9.61
N GLU A 45 16.12 -9.82 8.63
CA GLU A 45 17.17 -10.29 7.70
C GLU A 45 18.47 -9.47 7.76
N ASN A 46 19.60 -10.17 7.61
CA ASN A 46 20.96 -9.61 7.58
C ASN A 46 21.22 -8.88 6.24
N GLU A 47 21.20 -7.56 6.25
CA GLU A 47 21.91 -6.55 5.40
C GLU A 47 22.05 -6.74 3.86
N LYS A 48 21.51 -7.77 3.21
CA LYS A 48 21.94 -8.12 1.84
C LYS A 48 21.11 -7.55 0.70
N GLU A 49 19.89 -7.05 0.93
CA GLU A 49 19.10 -6.43 -0.14
C GLU A 49 18.52 -5.09 0.31
N LYS A 50 19.33 -4.02 0.22
CA LYS A 50 18.78 -2.66 0.15
C LYS A 50 17.97 -2.53 -1.14
N LEU A 51 16.68 -2.86 -1.08
CA LEU A 51 15.73 -2.46 -2.10
C LEU A 51 15.85 -0.95 -2.28
N SER A 52 16.09 -0.52 -3.52
CA SER A 52 15.92 0.89 -3.90
C SER A 52 14.50 1.31 -3.52
N THR A 53 14.33 2.54 -3.07
CA THR A 53 13.00 3.02 -2.69
C THR A 53 12.14 3.12 -3.95
N ILE A 54 11.15 2.24 -4.05
CA ILE A 54 10.20 2.21 -5.17
C ILE A 54 9.03 3.11 -4.83
N ARG A 55 8.62 3.95 -5.79
CA ARG A 55 7.51 4.89 -5.62
C ARG A 55 6.57 4.82 -6.80
N TRP A 56 5.27 4.68 -6.53
CA TRP A 56 4.24 4.74 -7.55
C TRP A 56 3.29 5.89 -7.26
N VAL A 57 2.93 6.67 -8.27
CA VAL A 57 1.79 7.59 -8.23
C VAL A 57 0.57 6.77 -8.65
N PRO A 58 -0.37 6.48 -7.73
CA PRO A 58 -1.58 5.74 -8.05
C PRO A 58 -2.58 6.60 -8.82
N THR A 59 -3.58 5.94 -9.41
CA THR A 59 -4.84 6.54 -9.83
C THR A 59 -5.65 6.97 -8.61
N GLU A 60 -6.46 8.01 -8.75
CA GLU A 60 -7.24 8.55 -7.62
C GLU A 60 -8.36 7.59 -7.21
N GLU A 61 -8.94 6.87 -8.17
CA GLU A 61 -10.06 5.97 -7.95
C GLU A 61 -9.64 4.60 -7.40
N ASN A 62 -8.42 4.13 -7.68
CA ASN A 62 -7.98 2.77 -7.33
C ASN A 62 -6.76 2.76 -6.40
N LEU A 63 -6.70 3.71 -5.47
CA LEU A 63 -5.61 3.89 -4.51
C LEU A 63 -5.16 2.59 -3.84
N LEU A 64 -6.10 1.74 -3.43
CA LEU A 64 -5.80 0.48 -2.76
C LEU A 64 -5.32 -0.58 -3.75
N GLU A 65 -6.03 -0.77 -4.86
CA GLU A 65 -5.72 -1.77 -5.88
C GLU A 65 -4.36 -1.51 -6.52
N ASP A 66 -4.02 -0.25 -6.75
CA ASP A 66 -2.70 0.17 -7.23
C ASP A 66 -1.60 -0.16 -6.20
N ALA A 67 -1.90 -0.05 -4.90
CA ALA A 67 -0.99 -0.46 -3.83
C ALA A 67 -0.79 -1.98 -3.83
N LEU A 68 -1.87 -2.74 -3.98
CA LEU A 68 -1.84 -4.20 -4.06
C LEU A 68 -1.10 -4.67 -5.32
N LEU A 69 -1.25 -3.97 -6.44
CA LEU A 69 -0.49 -4.24 -7.67
C LEU A 69 1.00 -4.00 -7.45
N LEU A 70 1.36 -2.90 -6.79
CA LEU A 70 2.75 -2.61 -6.39
C LEU A 70 3.34 -3.75 -5.56
N ILE A 71 2.59 -4.22 -4.56
CA ILE A 71 2.99 -5.34 -3.68
C ILE A 71 3.22 -6.61 -4.52
N SER A 72 2.27 -7.00 -5.35
CA SER A 72 2.37 -8.24 -6.13
C SER A 72 3.55 -8.23 -7.10
N VAL A 73 3.83 -7.07 -7.69
CA VAL A 73 4.95 -6.89 -8.63
C VAL A 73 6.31 -6.88 -7.92
N ASN A 74 6.44 -6.12 -6.82
CA ASN A 74 7.76 -5.82 -6.25
C ASN A 74 8.12 -6.69 -5.04
N VAL A 75 7.13 -7.13 -4.28
CA VAL A 75 7.31 -7.96 -3.08
C VAL A 75 7.10 -9.43 -3.42
N LEU A 76 5.94 -9.77 -3.99
CA LEU A 76 5.58 -11.15 -4.30
C LEU A 76 6.28 -11.66 -5.57
N LYS A 77 6.74 -10.72 -6.42
CA LYS A 77 7.45 -10.97 -7.68
C LYS A 77 6.70 -11.95 -8.58
N ASP A 78 5.38 -11.76 -8.70
CA ASP A 78 4.55 -12.63 -9.53
C ASP A 78 4.93 -12.54 -11.00
N LYS A 79 5.33 -13.67 -11.59
CA LYS A 79 5.83 -13.69 -12.97
C LYS A 79 4.77 -13.25 -13.96
N LYS A 80 3.52 -13.70 -13.81
CA LYS A 80 2.43 -13.38 -14.74
C LYS A 80 2.15 -11.88 -14.72
N LEU A 81 2.07 -11.26 -13.54
CA LEU A 81 1.89 -9.80 -13.46
C LEU A 81 3.10 -9.03 -13.98
N ILE A 82 4.33 -9.46 -13.68
CA ILE A 82 5.55 -8.82 -14.18
C ILE A 82 5.59 -8.86 -15.72
N ASP A 83 5.29 -10.00 -16.32
CA ASP A 83 5.27 -10.14 -17.78
C ASP A 83 4.19 -9.24 -18.42
N ASN A 84 3.01 -9.12 -17.80
CA ASN A 84 1.95 -8.25 -18.31
C ASN A 84 2.29 -6.76 -18.14
N ILE A 85 2.81 -6.35 -16.98
CA ILE A 85 3.08 -4.94 -16.71
C ILE A 85 4.30 -4.43 -17.50
N THR A 86 5.29 -5.28 -17.79
CA THR A 86 6.47 -4.90 -18.59
C THR A 86 6.14 -4.62 -20.05
N ASN A 87 4.98 -5.08 -20.56
CA ASN A 87 4.47 -4.67 -21.88
C ASN A 87 4.04 -3.21 -21.92
N HIS A 88 3.77 -2.59 -20.76
CA HIS A 88 3.32 -1.22 -20.64
C HIS A 88 4.40 -0.30 -20.06
N ILE A 89 5.09 -0.75 -19.00
CA ILE A 89 6.13 0.01 -18.31
C ILE A 89 7.51 -0.45 -18.79
N LYS A 90 8.22 0.44 -19.50
CA LYS A 90 9.56 0.14 -20.05
C LYS A 90 10.60 -0.19 -18.98
N ASN A 91 10.52 0.46 -17.82
CA ASN A 91 11.46 0.25 -16.72
C ASN A 91 10.73 0.20 -15.38
N ILE A 92 10.35 -1.01 -14.96
CA ILE A 92 9.66 -1.24 -13.70
C ILE A 92 10.52 -0.92 -12.46
N SER A 93 11.84 -0.90 -12.63
CA SER A 93 12.82 -0.54 -11.60
C SER A 93 13.04 0.97 -11.50
N SER A 94 12.25 1.78 -12.24
CA SER A 94 12.30 3.24 -12.14
C SER A 94 12.03 3.69 -10.70
N PRO A 95 12.77 4.69 -10.18
CA PRO A 95 12.57 5.19 -8.81
C PRO A 95 11.23 5.91 -8.61
N LEU A 96 10.51 6.20 -9.68
CA LEU A 96 9.15 6.75 -9.67
C LEU A 96 8.42 6.29 -10.93
N ILE A 97 7.21 5.76 -10.76
CA ILE A 97 6.31 5.35 -11.84
C ILE A 97 4.98 6.06 -11.62
N ASP A 98 4.45 6.76 -12.62
CA ASP A 98 3.10 7.35 -12.57
C ASP A 98 2.14 6.51 -13.40
N LEU A 99 1.24 5.79 -12.72
CA LEU A 99 0.35 4.81 -13.37
C LEU A 99 -0.59 5.47 -14.37
N ASN A 100 -1.00 6.72 -14.12
CA ASN A 100 -1.89 7.46 -15.02
C ASN A 100 -1.23 7.76 -16.38
N THR A 101 0.10 7.88 -16.40
CA THR A 101 0.85 8.22 -17.62
C THR A 101 1.46 6.99 -18.29
N GLU A 102 1.83 5.98 -17.52
CA GLU A 102 2.55 4.81 -18.00
C GLU A 102 1.61 3.69 -18.49
N ILE A 103 0.38 3.60 -17.96
CA ILE A 103 -0.56 2.52 -18.29
C ILE A 103 -1.91 3.10 -18.68
N ALA A 104 -2.42 2.68 -19.84
CA ALA A 104 -3.78 3.01 -20.26
C ALA A 104 -4.81 2.40 -19.30
N LEU A 105 -5.89 3.15 -19.01
CA LEU A 105 -6.88 2.79 -18.00
C LEU A 105 -7.46 1.37 -18.16
N ASP A 106 -7.74 0.93 -19.38
CA ASP A 106 -8.31 -0.40 -19.63
C ASP A 106 -7.31 -1.52 -19.34
N ASN A 107 -6.03 -1.31 -19.65
CA ASN A 107 -4.96 -2.26 -19.30
C ASN A 107 -4.74 -2.31 -17.78
N LEU A 108 -4.84 -1.16 -17.10
CA LEU A 108 -4.71 -1.12 -15.63
C LEU A 108 -5.85 -1.88 -14.95
N LYS A 109 -7.09 -1.76 -15.45
CA LYS A 109 -8.23 -2.57 -14.98
C LYS A 109 -7.99 -4.07 -15.18
N GLU A 110 -7.42 -4.46 -16.30
CA GLU A 110 -7.05 -5.86 -16.55
C GLU A 110 -5.98 -6.35 -15.56
N LEU A 111 -4.93 -5.56 -15.31
CA LEU A 111 -3.92 -5.86 -14.29
C LEU A 111 -4.54 -6.01 -12.90
N HIS A 112 -5.50 -5.16 -12.52
CA HIS A 112 -6.24 -5.30 -11.26
C HIS A 112 -7.04 -6.61 -11.20
N HIS A 113 -7.70 -6.97 -12.29
CA HIS A 113 -8.45 -8.21 -12.37
C HIS A 113 -7.55 -9.45 -12.23
N ILE A 114 -6.40 -9.46 -12.91
CA ILE A 114 -5.39 -10.51 -12.77
C ILE A 114 -4.92 -10.56 -11.31
N ASN A 115 -4.57 -9.41 -10.73
CA ASN A 115 -4.04 -9.33 -9.37
C ASN A 115 -5.00 -9.91 -8.31
N ARG A 116 -6.31 -9.63 -8.44
CA ARG A 116 -7.35 -10.19 -7.55
C ARG A 116 -7.43 -11.71 -7.57
N SER A 117 -7.14 -12.32 -8.72
CA SER A 117 -7.21 -13.77 -8.89
C SER A 117 -6.04 -14.53 -8.25
N LEU A 118 -5.00 -13.83 -7.79
CA LEU A 118 -3.80 -14.46 -7.28
C LEU A 118 -3.99 -14.96 -5.85
N GLN A 119 -3.29 -16.05 -5.52
CA GLN A 119 -3.34 -16.70 -4.22
C GLN A 119 -1.97 -16.66 -3.56
N TYR A 120 -1.88 -15.96 -2.43
CA TYR A 120 -0.64 -15.80 -1.68
C TYR A 120 -0.84 -16.05 -0.19
N ASP A 121 0.10 -16.79 0.40
CA ASP A 121 0.23 -16.98 1.85
C ASP A 121 0.92 -15.75 2.49
N TYR A 122 0.24 -14.61 2.40
CA TYR A 122 0.67 -13.31 2.91
C TYR A 122 -0.43 -12.68 3.74
N LYS A 123 -0.02 -11.85 4.70
CA LYS A 123 -0.88 -11.02 5.54
C LYS A 123 -0.58 -9.55 5.33
N LEU A 124 -1.64 -8.76 5.20
CA LEU A 124 -1.62 -7.31 5.12
C LEU A 124 -2.19 -6.70 6.40
N VAL A 125 -1.52 -5.67 6.93
CA VAL A 125 -2.08 -4.82 7.99
C VAL A 125 -2.15 -3.40 7.45
N ILE A 126 -3.36 -2.93 7.17
CA ILE A 126 -3.64 -1.63 6.57
C ILE A 126 -4.04 -0.66 7.67
N THR A 127 -3.21 0.35 7.95
CA THR A 127 -3.54 1.42 8.88
C THR A 127 -3.91 2.69 8.13
N CYS A 128 -5.14 3.14 8.28
CA CYS A 128 -5.63 4.37 7.65
C CYS A 128 -5.78 5.47 8.69
N PHE A 129 -4.97 6.53 8.61
CA PHE A 129 -5.09 7.65 9.55
C PHE A 129 -6.35 8.49 9.26
N THR A 130 -6.79 9.26 10.25
CA THR A 130 -7.94 10.14 10.11
C THR A 130 -7.73 11.11 8.94
N GLY A 131 -8.67 11.12 7.99
CA GLY A 131 -8.61 11.98 6.81
C GLY A 131 -7.81 11.43 5.63
N SER A 132 -7.30 10.19 5.71
CA SER A 132 -6.68 9.55 4.54
C SER A 132 -7.69 9.30 3.43
N ALA A 133 -7.29 9.50 2.17
CA ALA A 133 -8.11 9.15 1.00
C ALA A 133 -8.29 7.63 0.85
N LEU A 134 -7.40 6.82 1.43
CA LEU A 134 -7.49 5.36 1.38
C LEU A 134 -8.76 4.82 2.04
N ASN A 135 -9.32 5.55 3.03
CA ASN A 135 -10.54 5.14 3.75
C ASN A 135 -11.76 4.97 2.83
N LEU A 136 -11.77 5.59 1.65
CA LEU A 136 -12.94 5.61 0.77
C LEU A 136 -13.17 4.28 0.05
N ASN A 137 -12.11 3.51 -0.22
CA ASN A 137 -12.16 2.37 -1.16
C ASN A 137 -11.54 1.08 -0.57
N LEU A 138 -11.83 0.78 0.70
CA LEU A 138 -11.29 -0.43 1.34
C LEU A 138 -12.08 -1.70 1.03
N GLU A 139 -13.30 -1.61 0.50
CA GLU A 139 -14.17 -2.78 0.33
C GLU A 139 -13.61 -3.82 -0.65
N SER A 140 -12.89 -3.37 -1.69
CA SER A 140 -12.29 -4.25 -2.70
C SER A 140 -11.27 -5.22 -2.11
N ILE A 141 -10.72 -4.95 -0.92
CA ILE A 141 -9.79 -5.86 -0.25
C ILE A 141 -10.42 -7.23 0.04
N LYS A 142 -11.75 -7.30 0.18
CA LYS A 142 -12.48 -8.54 0.44
C LYS A 142 -12.42 -9.52 -0.74
N GLU A 143 -12.08 -9.03 -1.94
CA GLU A 143 -11.95 -9.85 -3.14
C GLU A 143 -10.55 -10.50 -3.25
N TYR A 144 -9.61 -10.14 -2.39
CA TYR A 144 -8.25 -10.70 -2.39
C TYR A 144 -8.14 -11.85 -1.40
N SER A 145 -7.29 -12.83 -1.74
CA SER A 145 -7.10 -14.06 -0.97
C SER A 145 -6.23 -13.94 0.28
N MET A 146 -5.53 -12.81 0.45
CA MET A 146 -4.60 -12.58 1.53
C MET A 146 -5.31 -12.35 2.87
N ASP A 147 -4.68 -12.78 3.96
CA ASP A 147 -5.11 -12.39 5.30
C ASP A 147 -5.01 -10.87 5.45
N VAL A 148 -6.02 -10.23 6.04
CA VAL A 148 -6.04 -8.78 6.17
C VAL A 148 -6.52 -8.32 7.54
N GLU A 149 -5.89 -7.26 8.05
CA GLU A 149 -6.32 -6.50 9.21
C GLU A 149 -6.43 -5.03 8.83
N ILE A 150 -7.61 -4.44 9.03
CA ILE A 150 -7.86 -3.01 8.79
C ILE A 150 -7.85 -2.29 10.13
N CYS A 151 -6.94 -1.34 10.29
CA CYS A 151 -6.76 -0.55 11.50
C CYS A 151 -7.14 0.91 11.23
N THR A 152 -8.10 1.42 11.98
CA THR A 152 -8.47 2.84 12.00
C THR A 152 -8.28 3.42 13.40
N PRO A 153 -7.80 4.66 13.57
CA PRO A 153 -7.65 5.28 14.88
C PRO A 153 -8.99 5.31 15.65
N SER A 154 -9.03 4.66 16.81
CA SER A 154 -10.14 4.79 17.76
C SER A 154 -10.06 6.08 18.59
N TYR A 155 -8.85 6.63 18.74
CA TYR A 155 -8.57 7.89 19.43
C TYR A 155 -7.57 8.71 18.62
N ASN A 156 -7.85 10.01 18.47
CA ASN A 156 -6.97 10.96 17.82
C ASN A 156 -6.91 12.26 18.63
N ARG A 157 -5.70 12.74 18.88
CA ARG A 157 -5.44 14.03 19.53
C ARG A 157 -4.38 14.76 18.72
N TYR A 158 -4.75 15.93 18.21
CA TYR A 158 -3.87 16.74 17.36
C TYR A 158 -4.04 18.22 17.65
N TYR A 159 -2.97 18.99 17.44
CA TYR A 159 -3.02 20.43 17.50
C TYR A 159 -3.60 20.98 16.19
N ASN A 160 -4.58 21.88 16.29
CA ASN A 160 -5.20 22.55 15.16
C ASN A 160 -4.79 24.03 15.14
N PRO A 161 -3.95 24.45 14.17
CA PRO A 161 -3.44 25.82 14.10
C PRO A 161 -4.50 26.85 13.70
N TRP A 162 -5.61 26.44 13.08
CA TRP A 162 -6.68 27.37 12.67
C TRP A 162 -7.54 27.85 13.83
N ILE A 163 -7.58 27.09 14.93
CA ILE A 163 -8.33 27.44 16.15
C ILE A 163 -7.43 27.56 17.37
N ASP A 164 -6.11 27.50 17.18
CA ASP A 164 -5.07 27.59 18.22
C ASP A 164 -5.35 26.68 19.44
N ASN A 165 -5.78 25.44 19.18
CA ASN A 165 -6.21 24.53 20.25
C ASN A 165 -5.95 23.06 19.89
N THR A 166 -5.91 22.21 20.92
CA THR A 166 -5.86 20.76 20.76
C THR A 166 -7.27 20.22 20.55
N VAL A 167 -7.44 19.45 19.47
CA VAL A 167 -8.67 18.73 19.15
C VAL A 167 -8.52 17.27 19.56
N ILE A 168 -9.55 16.71 20.19
CA ILE A 168 -9.63 15.30 20.58
C ILE A 168 -10.86 14.67 19.89
N LYS A 169 -10.67 13.49 19.30
CA LYS A 169 -11.73 12.69 18.67
C LYS A 169 -11.60 11.24 19.11
N GLY A 170 -12.74 10.58 19.36
CA GLY A 170 -12.80 9.17 19.74
C GLY A 170 -12.35 8.89 21.18
N ASN A 171 -12.18 7.61 21.53
CA ASN A 171 -11.93 7.13 22.90
C ASN A 171 -10.87 6.02 22.91
N LEU A 172 -10.19 5.84 24.05
CA LEU A 172 -9.18 4.80 24.25
C LEU A 172 -9.78 3.43 24.63
N VAL A 173 -11.09 3.35 24.82
CA VAL A 173 -11.85 2.15 25.23
C VAL A 173 -13.16 2.09 24.47
#